data_AF-A0A974S9H0-F1
#
_entry.id   AF-A0A974S9H0-F1
#
_cell.length_a   1.000
_cell.length_b   1.000
_cell.length_c   1.000
_cell.angle_alpha   90.00
_cell.angle_beta   90.00
_cell.angle_gamma   90.00
#
_symmetry.space_group_name_H-M   'P 1'
#
loop_
_entity.id
_entity.type
_entity.pdbx_description
1 polymer ?
#
loop_
_entity_poly.entity_id
_entity_poly.type
_entity_poly.pdbx_seq_one_letter_code
_entity_poly.pdbx_strand_id
1 'polypeptide(L)'
;MSGGIAYVYDPKGRFTPLCNPAMVDIEKVSPASGGAEDAGRPSQRSISVENNGMGDMLAFDAERLKILVERHLLYTGSARAREILENWDTCLTSFVKVMPKDYRRALTDMAAERLAAAAVAAE
;
A
#
# COMPACT_ATOMS: atom_id res chain seq x y z
N MET A 1 -3.57 -11.05 11.89
CA MET A 1 -3.15 -10.79 10.49
C MET A 1 -1.66 -11.06 10.44
N SER A 2 -1.21 -12.09 9.72
CA SER A 2 0.20 -12.53 9.67
C SER A 2 0.93 -12.17 8.36
N GLY A 3 0.21 -11.68 7.35
CA GLY A 3 0.80 -11.28 6.06
C GLY A 3 -0.09 -10.34 5.27
N GLY A 4 0.51 -9.64 4.31
CA GLY A 4 -0.14 -8.64 3.47
C GLY A 4 -0.30 -7.27 4.14
N ILE A 5 -0.97 -6.37 3.45
CA ILE A 5 -1.28 -5.00 3.90
C ILE A 5 -2.78 -4.80 3.80
N ALA A 6 -3.35 -4.09 4.77
CA ALA A 6 -4.71 -3.60 4.67
C ALA A 6 -4.73 -2.07 4.72
N TYR A 7 -5.70 -1.49 4.02
CA TYR A 7 -6.03 -0.07 4.13
C TYR A 7 -7.46 0.06 4.66
N VAL A 8 -7.66 0.95 5.61
CA VAL A 8 -8.96 1.19 6.23
C VAL A 8 -9.33 2.65 6.05
N TYR A 9 -10.49 2.91 5.46
CA TYR A 9 -11.06 4.26 5.39
C TYR A 9 -11.76 4.58 6.72
N ASP A 10 -11.17 5.48 7.51
CA ASP A 10 -11.66 5.85 8.84
C ASP A 10 -11.87 7.37 8.99
N PRO A 11 -12.88 7.95 8.31
CA PRO A 11 -13.17 9.39 8.37
C PRO A 11 -13.60 9.89 9.76
N LYS A 12 -13.87 8.98 10.70
CA LYS A 12 -14.31 9.31 12.07
C LYS A 12 -13.23 9.03 13.13
N GLY A 13 -12.06 8.51 12.75
CA GLY A 13 -10.99 8.17 13.69
C GLY A 13 -11.37 7.11 14.72
N ARG A 14 -12.27 6.17 14.39
CA ARG A 14 -12.77 5.14 15.32
C ARG A 14 -12.09 3.78 15.17
N PHE A 15 -11.18 3.61 14.21
CA PHE A 15 -10.58 2.31 13.93
C PHE A 15 -9.55 1.88 14.97
N THR A 16 -8.70 2.81 15.45
CA THR A 16 -7.62 2.50 16.40
C THR A 16 -8.07 1.69 17.62
N PRO A 17 -9.14 2.06 18.36
CA PRO A 17 -9.59 1.28 19.51
C PRO A 17 -10.24 -0.07 19.12
N LEU A 18 -10.58 -0.29 17.85
CA LEU A 18 -11.18 -1.53 17.34
C LEU A 18 -10.13 -2.51 16.79
N CYS A 19 -8.88 -2.07 16.67
CA CYS A 19 -7.80 -2.89 16.14
C CYS A 19 -7.09 -3.65 17.27
N ASN A 20 -6.71 -4.91 17.03
CA ASN A 20 -5.81 -5.65 17.92
C ASN A 20 -4.35 -5.29 17.60
N PRO A 21 -3.62 -4.54 18.46
CA PRO A 21 -2.29 -4.03 18.16
C PRO A 21 -1.16 -5.05 18.41
N ALA A 22 -1.46 -6.28 18.84
CA ALA A 22 -0.44 -7.25 19.24
C ALA A 22 0.61 -7.50 18.13
N MET A 23 0.16 -7.63 16.88
CA MET A 23 1.02 -8.02 15.75
C MET A 23 1.03 -7.03 14.59
N VAL A 24 0.33 -5.91 14.71
CA VAL A 24 0.19 -4.93 13.61
C VAL A 24 0.48 -3.52 14.09
N ASP A 25 1.05 -2.73 13.21
CA ASP A 25 1.19 -1.28 13.35
C ASP A 25 0.15 -0.58 12.47
N ILE A 26 -0.33 0.57 12.96
CA ILE A 26 -1.26 1.43 12.24
C ILE A 26 -0.50 2.70 11.84
N GLU A 27 -0.43 2.97 10.55
CA GLU A 27 0.28 4.10 9.96
C GLU A 27 -0.66 4.97 9.14
N LYS A 28 -0.34 6.27 9.02
CA LYS A 28 -1.05 7.15 8.10
C LYS A 28 -0.56 6.91 6.68
N VAL A 29 -1.47 7.00 5.71
CA VAL A 29 -1.11 6.96 4.29
C VAL A 29 -0.71 8.37 3.86
N SER A 30 0.51 8.52 3.34
CA SER A 30 0.99 9.77 2.73
C SER A 30 1.12 9.60 1.21
N PRO A 31 0.93 10.66 0.42
CA PRO A 31 1.32 10.65 -0.99
C PRO A 31 2.83 10.39 -1.11
N ALA A 32 3.25 9.65 -2.14
CA ALA A 32 4.66 9.39 -2.37
C ALA A 32 5.40 10.71 -2.63
N SER A 33 6.46 10.98 -1.87
CA SER A 33 7.29 12.20 -2.01
C SER A 33 8.51 12.01 -2.94
N GLY A 34 8.52 10.97 -3.80
CA GLY A 34 9.70 10.56 -4.57
C GLY A 34 9.51 10.67 -6.09
N GLY A 35 10.53 11.18 -6.79
CA GLY A 35 10.54 11.38 -8.24
C GLY A 35 10.90 10.12 -9.07
N ALA A 36 10.17 9.96 -10.18
CA ALA A 36 10.53 9.48 -11.52
C ALA A 36 11.48 8.29 -11.80
N GLU A 37 11.95 7.49 -10.85
CA GLU A 37 12.65 6.22 -11.15
C GLU A 37 11.89 5.02 -10.56
N ASP A 38 11.00 4.45 -11.36
CA ASP A 38 9.69 3.92 -10.94
C ASP A 38 9.59 2.39 -10.87
N ALA A 39 10.68 1.69 -10.53
CA ALA A 39 10.70 0.21 -10.54
C ALA A 39 9.75 -0.44 -9.51
N GLY A 40 9.30 0.33 -8.50
CA GLY A 40 8.45 -0.12 -7.40
C GLY A 40 6.98 0.32 -7.48
N ARG A 41 6.57 1.06 -8.51
CA ARG A 41 5.22 1.63 -8.52
C ARG A 41 4.15 0.60 -8.89
N PRO A 42 3.00 0.61 -8.19
CA PRO A 42 1.87 -0.22 -8.54
C PRO A 42 1.29 0.17 -9.90
N SER A 43 0.75 -0.81 -10.61
CA SER A 43 0.17 -0.67 -11.94
C SER A 43 -1.23 -1.26 -12.00
N GLN A 44 -2.08 -0.66 -12.83
CA GLN A 44 -3.44 -1.11 -13.07
C GLN A 44 -3.50 -2.47 -13.78
N ARG A 45 -2.43 -2.92 -14.43
CA ARG A 45 -2.33 -4.25 -15.06
C ARG A 45 -1.22 -5.05 -14.40
N SER A 46 -1.44 -6.36 -14.30
CA SER A 46 -0.36 -7.29 -13.96
C SER A 46 0.74 -7.18 -15.02
N ILE A 47 1.99 -7.06 -14.57
CA ILE A 47 3.15 -6.93 -15.45
C ILE A 47 3.67 -8.32 -15.82
N SER A 48 3.59 -9.29 -14.89
CA SER A 48 4.00 -10.68 -15.10
C SER A 48 3.24 -11.63 -14.16
N VAL A 49 3.52 -12.94 -14.24
CA VAL A 49 2.96 -13.96 -13.33
C VAL A 49 3.37 -13.70 -11.88
N GLU A 50 4.58 -13.18 -11.68
CA GLU A 50 5.17 -12.92 -10.37
C GLU A 50 4.90 -11.49 -9.89
N ASN A 51 4.46 -10.60 -10.79
CA ASN A 51 4.11 -9.22 -10.49
C ASN A 51 2.65 -8.92 -10.89
N ASN A 52 1.77 -9.05 -9.91
CA ASN A 52 0.34 -8.75 -9.99
C ASN A 52 0.01 -7.23 -10.08
N GLY A 53 1.01 -6.38 -10.27
CA GLY A 53 0.86 -4.94 -10.38
C GLY A 53 0.71 -4.23 -9.02
N MET A 54 0.97 -4.90 -7.90
CA MET A 54 0.85 -4.28 -6.57
C MET A 54 2.07 -3.45 -6.14
N GLY A 55 3.16 -3.47 -6.92
CA GLY A 55 4.37 -2.69 -6.66
C GLY A 55 5.07 -3.06 -5.34
N ASP A 56 5.93 -2.18 -4.86
CA ASP A 56 6.65 -2.33 -3.60
C ASP A 56 5.73 -2.07 -2.41
N MET A 57 5.44 -3.12 -1.64
CA MET A 57 4.54 -3.08 -0.47
C MET A 57 4.98 -2.12 0.65
N LEU A 58 6.27 -1.76 0.71
CA LEU A 58 6.76 -0.78 1.68
C LEU A 58 6.53 0.67 1.23
N ALA A 59 6.29 0.90 -0.06
CA ALA A 59 6.13 2.21 -0.66
C ALA A 59 4.82 2.32 -1.48
N PHE A 60 4.61 3.50 -2.07
CA PHE A 60 3.53 3.80 -3.03
C PHE A 60 2.12 3.41 -2.55
N ASP A 61 1.86 3.58 -1.25
CA ASP A 61 0.59 3.20 -0.62
C ASP A 61 -0.60 3.95 -1.23
N ALA A 62 -0.43 5.26 -1.49
CA ALA A 62 -1.48 6.09 -2.07
C ALA A 62 -1.83 5.65 -3.51
N GLU A 63 -0.82 5.41 -4.36
CA GLU A 63 -1.04 4.97 -5.73
C GLU A 63 -1.69 3.58 -5.78
N ARG A 64 -1.22 2.65 -4.93
CA ARG A 64 -1.80 1.30 -4.81
C ARG A 64 -3.24 1.38 -4.39
N LEU A 65 -3.54 2.17 -3.36
CA LEU A 65 -4.89 2.35 -2.85
C LEU A 65 -5.81 2.92 -3.92
N LYS A 66 -5.35 3.93 -4.67
CA LYS A 66 -6.14 4.54 -5.75
C LYS A 66 -6.52 3.51 -6.82
N ILE A 67 -5.55 2.71 -7.30
CA ILE A 67 -5.77 1.59 -8.23
C ILE A 67 -6.84 0.63 -7.70
N LEU A 68 -6.75 0.24 -6.42
CA LEU A 68 -7.72 -0.68 -5.81
C LEU A 68 -9.13 -0.08 -5.75
N VAL A 69 -9.25 1.20 -5.38
CA VAL A 69 -10.54 1.90 -5.33
C VAL A 69 -11.13 2.11 -6.72
N GLU A 70 -10.30 2.44 -7.73
CA GLU A 70 -10.72 2.55 -9.13
C GLU A 70 -11.23 1.21 -9.68
N ARG A 71 -10.51 0.10 -9.42
CA ARG A 71 -10.98 -1.24 -9.78
C ARG A 71 -12.30 -1.56 -9.08
N HIS A 72 -12.41 -1.26 -7.79
CA HIS A 72 -13.64 -1.49 -7.05
C HIS A 72 -14.81 -0.69 -7.63
N LEU A 73 -14.63 0.59 -7.97
CA LEU A 73 -15.63 1.40 -8.65
C LEU A 73 -16.04 0.79 -10.00
N LEU A 74 -15.06 0.40 -10.82
CA LEU A 74 -15.30 -0.19 -12.13
C LEU A 74 -16.15 -1.47 -12.05
N TYR A 75 -15.83 -2.36 -11.11
CA TYR A 75 -16.51 -3.66 -11.01
C TYR A 75 -17.81 -3.65 -10.21
N THR A 76 -18.03 -2.64 -9.37
CA THR A 76 -19.20 -2.63 -8.46
C THR A 76 -20.13 -1.43 -8.66
N GLY A 77 -19.68 -0.36 -9.33
CA GLY A 77 -20.43 0.89 -9.44
C GLY A 77 -20.59 1.66 -8.13
N SER A 78 -19.82 1.31 -7.09
CA SER A 78 -19.94 1.85 -5.73
C SER A 78 -19.94 3.38 -5.68
N ALA A 79 -21.05 3.96 -5.21
CA ALA A 79 -21.16 5.41 -5.02
C ALA A 79 -20.10 5.95 -4.04
N ARG A 80 -19.79 5.19 -2.99
CA ARG A 80 -18.74 5.55 -2.03
C ARG A 80 -17.35 5.56 -2.67
N ALA A 81 -17.06 4.60 -3.53
CA ALA A 81 -15.78 4.57 -4.25
C ALA A 81 -15.64 5.79 -5.18
N ARG A 82 -16.74 6.19 -5.84
CA ARG A 82 -16.80 7.41 -6.65
C ARG A 82 -16.52 8.65 -5.81
N GLU A 83 -17.23 8.82 -4.69
CA GLU A 83 -17.03 9.95 -3.77
C GLU A 83 -15.58 10.05 -3.28
N ILE A 84 -14.95 8.92 -2.95
CA ILE A 84 -13.55 8.85 -2.50
C ILE A 84 -12.61 9.30 -3.62
N LEU A 85 -12.83 8.85 -4.86
CA LEU A 85 -11.97 9.20 -5.99
C LEU A 85 -12.14 10.67 -6.42
N GLU A 86 -13.35 11.21 -6.33
CA GLU A 86 -13.64 12.63 -6.60
C GLU A 86 -13.00 13.57 -5.57
N ASN A 87 -12.87 13.13 -4.31
CA ASN A 87 -12.33 13.91 -3.21
C ASN A 87 -11.02 13.31 -2.66
N TRP A 88 -10.18 12.77 -3.55
CA TRP A 88 -9.06 11.89 -3.20
C TRP A 88 -8.12 12.48 -2.15
N ASP A 89 -7.62 13.69 -2.34
CA ASP A 89 -6.62 14.30 -1.45
C ASP A 89 -7.15 14.44 -0.01
N THR A 90 -8.43 14.83 0.13
CA THR A 90 -9.10 14.92 1.43
C THR A 90 -9.32 13.54 2.02
N CYS A 91 -9.86 12.60 1.24
CA CYS A 91 -10.17 11.25 1.71
C CYS A 91 -8.90 10.48 2.09
N LEU A 92 -7.78 10.70 1.41
CA LEU A 92 -6.50 10.03 1.67
C LEU A 92 -6.03 10.24 3.11
N THR A 93 -6.25 11.44 3.67
CA THR A 93 -5.89 11.76 5.06
C THR A 93 -6.65 10.92 6.10
N SER A 94 -7.80 10.36 5.70
CA SER A 94 -8.64 9.51 6.54
C SER A 94 -8.35 8.01 6.36
N PHE A 95 -7.41 7.64 5.48
CA PHE A 95 -6.97 6.26 5.35
C PHE A 95 -5.85 5.95 6.34
N VAL A 96 -5.92 4.76 6.92
CA VAL A 96 -4.85 4.17 7.71
C VAL A 96 -4.37 2.87 7.06
N LYS A 97 -3.06 2.68 7.05
CA LYS A 97 -2.37 1.45 6.68
C LYS A 97 -2.25 0.58 7.91
N VAL A 98 -2.64 -0.69 7.79
CA VAL A 98 -2.42 -1.72 8.80
C VAL A 98 -1.33 -2.65 8.28
N MET A 99 -0.20 -2.63 8.95
CA MET A 99 1.00 -3.38 8.57
C MET A 99 1.35 -4.41 9.65
N PRO A 100 1.33 -5.71 9.36
CA PRO A 100 1.86 -6.71 10.29
C PRO A 100 3.37 -6.55 10.50
N LYS A 101 3.81 -6.60 11.76
CA LYS A 101 5.21 -6.37 12.17
C LYS A 101 6.16 -7.38 11.53
N ASP A 102 5.79 -8.66 11.57
CA ASP A 102 6.60 -9.72 10.97
C ASP A 102 6.66 -9.62 9.45
N TYR A 103 5.57 -9.20 8.81
CA TYR A 103 5.51 -9.01 7.36
C TYR A 103 6.40 -7.85 6.92
N ARG A 104 6.40 -6.74 7.68
CA ARG A 104 7.32 -5.62 7.46
C ARG A 104 8.76 -6.07 7.53
N ARG A 105 9.14 -6.79 8.60
CA ARG A 105 10.50 -7.29 8.78
C ARG A 105 10.94 -8.15 7.59
N ALA A 106 10.12 -9.13 7.20
CA ALA A 106 10.42 -10.00 6.08
C ALA A 106 10.63 -9.23 4.76
N LEU A 107 9.81 -8.21 4.49
CA LEU A 107 9.97 -7.38 3.29
C LEU A 107 11.26 -6.55 3.31
N THR A 108 11.60 -5.98 4.46
CA THR A 108 12.83 -5.20 4.63
C THR A 108 14.07 -6.08 4.51
N ASP A 109 14.06 -7.28 5.08
CA ASP A 109 15.16 -8.24 4.99
C ASP A 109 15.38 -8.65 3.52
N MET A 110 14.31 -9.02 2.79
CA MET A 110 14.38 -9.36 1.36
C MET A 110 14.84 -8.19 0.48
N ALA A 111 14.56 -6.95 0.88
CA ALA A 111 15.04 -5.77 0.16
C ALA A 111 16.53 -5.54 0.42
N ALA A 112 16.98 -5.69 1.68
CA ALA A 112 18.38 -5.57 2.06
C ALA A 112 19.24 -6.65 1.39
N GLU A 113 18.78 -7.90 1.35
CA GLU A 113 19.45 -9.00 0.65
C GLU A 113 19.61 -8.72 -0.85
N ARG A 114 18.55 -8.21 -1.50
CA ARG A 114 18.60 -7.81 -2.92
C ARG A 114 19.62 -6.70 -3.17
N LEU A 115 19.65 -5.68 -2.30
CA LEU A 115 20.61 -4.58 -2.41
C LEU A 115 22.05 -5.07 -2.20
N ALA A 116 22.28 -5.94 -1.22
CA ALA A 116 23.60 -6.54 -0.97
C ALA A 116 24.07 -7.39 -2.16
N ALA A 117 23.21 -8.23 -2.72
CA ALA A 117 23.53 -9.05 -3.89
C ALA A 117 23.85 -8.18 -5.12
N ALA A 118 23.10 -7.09 -5.33
CA ALA A 118 23.35 -6.15 -6.43
C ALA A 118 24.69 -5.41 -6.28
N ALA A 119 25.08 -5.05 -5.06
CA ALA A 119 26.37 -4.41 -4.78
C ALA A 119 27.55 -5.35 -5.07
N VAL A 120 27.47 -6.62 -4.65
CA VAL A 120 28.51 -7.63 -4.93
C VAL A 120 28.65 -7.92 -6.42
N ALA A 121 27.56 -7.92 -7.19
CA ALA A 121 27.63 -8.15 -8.64
C ALA A 121 28.19 -6.97 -9.44
N ALA A 122 28.26 -5.78 -8.84
CA ALA A 122 28.82 -4.58 -9.44
C ALA A 122 30.32 -4.38 -9.13
N GLU A 123 30.87 -5.16 -8.18
CA GLU A 123 32.30 -5.26 -7.86
C GLU A 123 32.98 -6.32 -8.74
#